data_AF-A0A961MP77-F1
#
_entry.id   AF-A0A961MP77-F1
#
_cell.length_a   1.000
_cell.length_b   1.000
_cell.length_c   1.000
_cell.angle_alpha   90.00
_cell.angle_beta   90.00
_cell.angle_gamma   90.00
#
_symmetry.space_group_name_H-M   'P 1'
#
loop_
_entity.id
_entity.type
_entity.pdbx_description
1 polymer ?
#
loop_
_entity_poly.entity_id
_entity_poly.type
_entity_poly.pdbx_seq_one_letter_code
_entity_poly.pdbx_strand_id
1 'polypeptide(L)'
;MRFSTPRRWTRPSRLALGFAVLGGVADAQDLGDPHLKFIPRTAEEAARIAAVTAPATDFSQPQPFEGLPGGAATVRVRTTADAFSDPSGNISFERELDFKVGNGLFRKLWVSAPSSTLASDGLGPLYNARACQSCHIKDGRGHPPSGPDEPAVSMFLRVSIPAAGDPAMAEIADYIATAPDPVYGGQLQDFATAGQAAEYRLDVTYDETTVELSEGETARLRRPTYRAAELGYGPLHPDAMLSPRVAPQMIGLGLIEAIPAADILAKADPEDRDGDGISGRPNIVWSAEYAMPMLGRFGHKAGAPTIRQQSAAAFSGDMGIATPLFPALWGDCT
;
A
#
# COMPACT_ATOMS: atom_id res chain seq x y z
N MET A 1 27.20 11.46 -6.81
CA MET A 1 26.66 11.22 -5.45
C MET A 1 27.03 9.81 -5.03
N ARG A 2 27.70 9.63 -3.88
CA ARG A 2 28.06 8.31 -3.36
C ARG A 2 26.85 7.77 -2.60
N PHE A 3 26.28 6.67 -3.07
CA PHE A 3 25.17 5.97 -2.42
C PHE A 3 25.56 5.57 -0.99
N SER A 4 24.75 5.99 -0.01
CA SER A 4 24.92 5.70 1.42
C SER A 4 24.25 4.39 1.85
N THR A 5 23.72 3.60 0.91
CA THR A 5 23.08 2.32 1.22
C THR A 5 24.15 1.28 1.62
N PRO A 6 24.09 0.72 2.84
CA PRO A 6 25.02 -0.33 3.26
C PRO A 6 24.86 -1.57 2.36
N ARG A 7 25.96 -2.04 1.75
CA ARG A 7 26.07 -3.27 0.93
C ARG A 7 25.58 -4.57 1.62
N ARG A 8 25.13 -4.54 2.87
CA ARG A 8 24.69 -5.75 3.61
C ARG A 8 23.36 -6.33 3.12
N TRP A 9 22.61 -5.61 2.29
CA TRP A 9 21.32 -6.07 1.75
C TRP A 9 21.40 -6.70 0.36
N THR A 10 22.60 -6.78 -0.23
CA THR A 10 22.81 -7.53 -1.48
C THR A 10 23.60 -8.80 -1.18
N ARG A 11 22.95 -9.97 -1.32
CA ARG A 11 23.70 -11.24 -1.38
C ARG A 11 24.44 -11.26 -2.73
N PRO A 12 25.77 -11.43 -2.76
CA PRO A 12 26.47 -11.64 -4.02
C PRO A 12 26.09 -13.03 -4.56
N SER A 13 25.40 -13.10 -5.69
CA SER A 13 25.23 -14.35 -6.42
C SER A 13 26.59 -14.74 -7.01
N ARG A 14 27.15 -15.85 -6.55
CA ARG A 14 28.26 -16.52 -7.24
C ARG A 14 27.66 -17.45 -8.29
N LEU A 15 27.24 -16.89 -9.42
CA LEU A 15 26.99 -17.67 -10.62
C LEU A 15 28.13 -17.39 -11.60
N ALA A 16 28.99 -18.40 -11.75
CA ALA A 16 30.02 -18.42 -12.78
C ALA A 16 29.34 -18.34 -14.16
N LEU A 17 29.81 -17.42 -14.99
CA LEU A 17 29.42 -17.29 -16.39
C LEU A 17 29.67 -18.62 -17.14
N GLY A 18 28.60 -19.35 -17.42
CA GLY A 18 28.54 -20.27 -18.54
C GLY A 18 27.68 -19.62 -19.62
N PHE A 19 28.30 -19.18 -20.72
CA PHE A 19 27.59 -18.68 -21.89
C PHE A 19 26.72 -19.81 -22.48
N ALA A 20 25.42 -19.74 -22.21
CA ALA A 20 24.40 -20.38 -23.02
C ALA A 20 23.36 -19.31 -23.36
N VAL A 21 23.40 -18.86 -24.62
CA VAL A 21 22.37 -18.02 -25.21
C VAL A 21 21.10 -18.88 -25.31
N LEU A 22 20.26 -18.79 -24.28
CA LEU A 22 18.85 -19.14 -24.37
C LEU A 22 18.09 -17.86 -24.08
N GLY A 23 17.50 -17.30 -25.13
CA GLY A 23 16.58 -16.18 -25.00
C GLY A 23 15.40 -16.60 -24.14
N GLY A 24 15.44 -16.24 -22.86
CA GLY A 24 14.28 -16.22 -22.00
C GLY A 24 13.51 -14.96 -22.31
N VAL A 25 12.62 -15.03 -23.29
CA VAL A 25 11.42 -14.20 -23.25
C VAL A 25 10.76 -14.62 -21.95
N ALA A 26 10.84 -13.79 -20.90
CA ALA A 26 9.93 -13.95 -19.78
C ALA A 26 8.55 -13.88 -20.44
N ASP A 27 7.85 -15.02 -20.51
CA ASP A 27 6.48 -15.06 -20.99
C ASP A 27 5.76 -13.95 -20.25
N ALA A 28 5.41 -12.89 -20.97
CA ALA A 28 4.64 -11.80 -20.42
C ALA A 28 3.27 -12.41 -20.14
N GLN A 29 3.08 -12.93 -18.93
CA GLN A 29 1.77 -13.29 -18.42
C GLN A 29 0.89 -12.08 -18.71
N ASP A 30 -0.21 -12.30 -19.44
CA ASP A 30 -1.18 -11.25 -19.72
C ASP A 30 -1.92 -10.94 -18.42
N LEU A 31 -1.31 -10.06 -17.61
CA LEU A 31 -1.78 -9.62 -16.30
C LEU A 31 -2.80 -8.50 -16.43
N GLY A 32 -3.64 -8.55 -17.47
CA GLY A 32 -4.53 -7.49 -17.91
C GLY A 32 -5.38 -6.86 -16.81
N ASP A 33 -6.05 -5.75 -17.13
CA ASP A 33 -6.85 -5.00 -16.15
C ASP A 33 -8.35 -5.11 -16.45
N PRO A 34 -9.03 -6.22 -16.06
CA PRO A 34 -10.46 -6.41 -16.35
C PRO A 34 -11.36 -5.35 -15.69
N HIS A 35 -10.86 -4.67 -14.65
CA HIS A 35 -11.53 -3.56 -13.97
C HIS A 35 -11.48 -2.24 -14.76
N LEU A 36 -10.61 -2.12 -15.76
CA LEU A 36 -10.39 -0.89 -16.52
C LEU A 36 -10.99 -1.01 -17.92
N LYS A 37 -11.57 0.11 -18.38
CA LYS A 37 -12.05 0.25 -19.76
C LYS A 37 -11.13 1.20 -20.49
N PHE A 38 -10.09 0.66 -21.11
CA PHE A 38 -9.16 1.47 -21.89
C PHE A 38 -9.72 1.81 -23.26
N ILE A 39 -9.55 3.06 -23.65
CA ILE A 39 -9.65 3.46 -25.05
C ILE A 39 -8.22 3.35 -25.61
N PRO A 40 -7.97 2.48 -26.61
CA PRO A 40 -6.65 2.35 -27.20
C PRO A 40 -6.15 3.70 -27.71
N ARG A 41 -4.91 4.03 -27.35
CA ARG A 41 -4.24 5.25 -27.84
C ARG A 41 -3.93 5.09 -29.33
N THR A 42 -4.19 6.12 -30.12
CA THR A 42 -3.67 6.22 -31.49
C THR A 42 -2.14 6.37 -31.46
N ALA A 43 -1.47 6.08 -32.58
CA ALA A 43 -0.02 6.28 -32.69
C ALA A 43 0.38 7.74 -32.45
N GLU A 44 -0.45 8.69 -32.90
CA GLU A 44 -0.25 10.12 -32.66
C GLU A 44 -0.34 10.47 -31.17
N GLU A 45 -1.35 9.94 -30.47
CA GLU A 45 -1.49 10.14 -29.02
C GLU A 45 -0.32 9.54 -28.25
N ALA A 46 0.13 8.34 -28.62
CA ALA A 46 1.28 7.69 -28.00
C ALA A 46 2.57 8.52 -28.17
N ALA A 47 2.83 9.02 -29.39
CA ALA A 47 3.99 9.87 -29.68
C ALA A 47 3.93 11.19 -28.90
N ARG A 48 2.75 11.83 -28.84
CA ARG A 48 2.55 13.06 -28.07
C ARG A 48 2.77 12.84 -26.58
N ILE A 49 2.23 11.76 -26.01
CA ILE A 49 2.41 11.42 -24.59
C ILE A 49 3.89 11.17 -24.30
N ALA A 50 4.58 10.37 -25.11
CA ALA A 50 5.99 10.10 -24.94
C ALA A 50 6.85 11.38 -24.92
N ALA A 51 6.54 12.35 -25.80
CA ALA A 51 7.21 13.64 -25.83
C ALA A 51 6.97 14.47 -24.56
N VAL A 52 5.74 14.48 -24.04
CA VAL A 52 5.37 15.27 -22.84
C VAL A 52 5.87 14.63 -21.55
N THR A 53 5.99 13.30 -21.49
CA THR A 53 6.47 12.58 -20.29
C THR A 53 7.98 12.33 -20.30
N ALA A 54 8.71 12.85 -21.28
CA ALA A 54 10.17 12.71 -21.33
C ALA A 54 10.82 13.42 -20.11
N PRO A 55 11.85 12.84 -19.49
CA PRO A 55 12.58 13.50 -18.40
C PRO A 55 13.14 14.87 -18.83
N ALA A 56 13.03 15.88 -17.97
CA ALA A 56 13.62 17.18 -18.21
C ALA A 56 15.15 17.10 -18.20
N THR A 57 15.80 17.70 -19.20
CA THR A 57 17.27 17.78 -19.30
C THR A 57 17.82 19.18 -19.02
N ASP A 58 16.94 20.19 -18.98
CA ASP A 58 17.28 21.57 -18.66
C ASP A 58 16.38 22.04 -17.51
N PHE A 59 17.01 22.60 -16.49
CA PHE A 59 16.38 23.13 -15.28
C PHE A 59 16.61 24.65 -15.13
N SER A 60 17.11 25.31 -16.18
CA SER A 60 17.29 26.77 -16.21
C SER A 60 15.97 27.53 -16.26
N GLN A 61 14.90 26.89 -16.75
CA GLN A 61 13.55 27.43 -16.79
C GLN A 61 12.51 26.34 -16.48
N PRO A 62 11.33 26.73 -15.97
CA PRO A 62 10.24 25.79 -15.75
C PRO A 62 9.77 25.13 -17.06
N GLN A 63 9.40 23.85 -16.99
CA GLN A 63 8.80 23.16 -18.12
C GLN A 63 7.38 23.71 -18.38
N PRO A 64 6.89 23.71 -19.64
CA PRO A 64 5.50 24.01 -19.92
C PRO A 64 4.56 23.17 -19.04
N PHE A 65 3.62 23.83 -18.36
CA PHE A 65 2.67 23.22 -17.43
C PHE A 65 3.28 22.57 -16.17
N GLU A 66 4.51 22.93 -15.76
CA GLU A 66 5.10 22.44 -14.50
C GLU A 66 4.23 22.74 -13.27
N GLY A 67 3.49 23.86 -13.28
CA GLY A 67 2.51 24.20 -12.25
C GLY A 67 1.22 23.37 -12.28
N LEU A 68 1.08 22.42 -13.22
CA LEU A 68 -0.07 21.54 -13.38
C LEU A 68 0.37 20.07 -13.37
N PRO A 69 0.90 19.55 -12.24
CA PRO A 69 1.41 18.18 -12.16
C PRO A 69 0.34 17.10 -12.39
N GLY A 70 -0.95 17.43 -12.24
CA GLY A 70 -2.09 16.58 -12.62
C GLY A 70 -2.74 16.98 -13.95
N GLY A 71 -2.13 17.87 -14.75
CA GLY A 71 -2.78 18.49 -15.90
C GLY A 71 -4.07 19.21 -15.49
N ALA A 72 -5.16 18.99 -16.23
CA ALA A 72 -6.48 19.54 -15.89
C ALA A 72 -7.04 19.03 -14.55
N ALA A 73 -6.55 17.90 -14.04
CA ALA A 73 -6.93 17.37 -12.73
C ALA A 73 -6.28 18.12 -11.56
N THR A 74 -5.33 19.02 -11.83
CA THR A 74 -4.60 19.78 -10.79
C THR A 74 -5.56 20.65 -9.98
N VAL A 75 -5.45 20.57 -8.66
CA VAL A 75 -6.13 21.45 -7.70
C VAL A 75 -5.15 22.49 -7.16
N ARG A 76 -5.65 23.67 -6.78
CA ARG A 76 -4.80 24.71 -6.18
C ARG A 76 -4.40 24.29 -4.76
N VAL A 77 -3.14 24.53 -4.42
CA VAL A 77 -2.62 24.25 -3.08
C VAL A 77 -3.43 24.98 -2.02
N ARG A 78 -3.91 24.22 -1.03
CA ARG A 78 -4.41 24.77 0.22
C ARG A 78 -3.28 24.80 1.23
N THR A 79 -3.12 25.91 1.95
CA THR A 79 -2.12 26.07 3.02
C THR A 79 -2.66 25.61 4.38
N THR A 80 -3.64 24.71 4.38
CA THR A 80 -4.31 24.18 5.58
C THR A 80 -4.11 22.67 5.68
N ALA A 81 -4.57 22.09 6.78
CA ALA A 81 -4.56 20.63 7.00
C ALA A 81 -5.48 19.84 6.04
N ASP A 82 -6.24 20.51 5.15
CA ASP A 82 -7.17 19.89 4.21
C ASP A 82 -6.62 19.87 2.76
N ALA A 83 -5.29 19.89 2.60
CA ALA A 83 -4.62 19.96 1.29
C ALA A 83 -4.94 18.78 0.35
N PHE A 84 -5.38 17.65 0.89
CA PHE A 84 -5.71 16.44 0.13
C PHE A 84 -7.21 16.15 0.03
N SER A 85 -8.06 17.05 0.53
CA SER A 85 -9.51 16.84 0.60
C SER A 85 -10.28 17.38 -0.61
N ASP A 86 -9.58 17.94 -1.60
CA ASP A 86 -10.21 18.44 -2.81
C ASP A 86 -10.45 17.33 -3.83
N PRO A 87 -11.63 17.29 -4.48
CA PRO A 87 -11.81 16.48 -5.67
C PRO A 87 -10.90 16.97 -6.78
N SER A 88 -10.60 16.08 -7.73
CA SER A 88 -9.81 16.45 -8.91
C SER A 88 -10.42 17.63 -9.69
N GLY A 89 -9.57 18.54 -10.16
CA GLY A 89 -10.00 19.83 -10.72
C GLY A 89 -10.83 19.76 -12.01
N ASN A 90 -10.89 18.61 -12.67
CA ASN A 90 -11.62 18.39 -13.92
C ASN A 90 -12.80 17.41 -13.79
N ILE A 91 -13.25 17.09 -12.57
CA ILE A 91 -14.45 16.25 -12.42
C ILE A 91 -15.71 17.02 -12.79
N SER A 92 -16.71 16.30 -13.33
CA SER A 92 -18.03 16.91 -13.57
C SER A 92 -18.77 17.16 -12.26
N PHE A 93 -19.75 18.06 -12.31
CA PHE A 93 -20.61 18.36 -11.16
C PHE A 93 -21.31 17.11 -10.62
N GLU A 94 -21.78 16.22 -11.49
CA GLU A 94 -22.40 14.96 -11.09
C GLU A 94 -21.42 14.06 -10.31
N ARG A 95 -20.16 13.99 -10.74
CA ARG A 95 -19.12 13.21 -10.07
C ARG A 95 -18.66 13.82 -8.75
N GLU A 96 -18.91 15.11 -8.51
CA GLU A 96 -18.69 15.69 -7.19
C GLU A 96 -19.60 15.06 -6.13
N LEU A 97 -20.81 14.64 -6.50
CA LEU A 97 -21.71 13.96 -5.59
C LEU A 97 -21.12 12.60 -5.17
N ASP A 98 -20.63 11.82 -6.12
CA ASP A 98 -19.97 10.53 -5.84
C ASP A 98 -18.75 10.72 -4.93
N PHE A 99 -17.93 11.74 -5.20
CA PHE A 99 -16.81 12.12 -4.34
C PHE A 99 -17.28 12.45 -2.91
N LYS A 100 -18.33 13.27 -2.75
CA LYS A 100 -18.86 13.66 -1.44
C LYS A 100 -19.45 12.48 -0.67
N VAL A 101 -20.13 11.55 -1.37
CA VAL A 101 -20.65 10.31 -0.77
C VAL A 101 -19.51 9.41 -0.32
N GLY A 102 -18.51 9.18 -1.18
CA GLY A 102 -17.31 8.40 -0.86
C GLY A 102 -16.54 8.99 0.32
N ASN A 103 -16.34 10.31 0.33
CA ASN A 103 -15.74 11.01 1.47
C ASN A 103 -16.59 10.88 2.74
N GLY A 104 -17.93 10.92 2.62
CA GLY A 104 -18.84 10.66 3.73
C GLY A 104 -18.62 9.28 4.37
N LEU A 105 -18.43 8.24 3.55
CA LEU A 105 -18.08 6.89 4.03
C LEU A 105 -16.68 6.82 4.63
N PHE A 106 -15.69 7.47 4.00
CA PHE A 106 -14.30 7.49 4.46
C PHE A 106 -14.14 8.10 5.85
N ARG A 107 -14.96 9.11 6.16
CA ARG A 107 -14.96 9.83 7.45
C ARG A 107 -15.91 9.23 8.48
N LYS A 108 -16.69 8.22 8.09
CA LYS A 108 -17.73 7.63 8.92
C LYS A 108 -17.13 6.82 10.06
N LEU A 109 -17.57 7.13 11.28
CA LEU A 109 -17.27 6.32 12.44
C LEU A 109 -18.25 5.15 12.52
N TRP A 110 -17.70 3.93 12.44
CA TRP A 110 -18.41 2.68 12.65
C TRP A 110 -18.46 2.34 14.14
N VAL A 111 -19.57 1.74 14.57
CA VAL A 111 -19.80 1.30 15.95
C VAL A 111 -20.22 -0.16 15.98
N SER A 112 -20.00 -0.83 17.11
CA SER A 112 -20.40 -2.23 17.29
C SER A 112 -21.92 -2.35 17.24
N ALA A 113 -22.42 -3.39 16.57
CA ALA A 113 -23.82 -3.77 16.64
C ALA A 113 -24.13 -4.49 17.97
N PRO A 114 -25.38 -4.38 18.50
CA PRO A 114 -26.46 -3.51 18.04
C PRO A 114 -26.23 -2.04 18.45
N SER A 115 -26.68 -1.10 17.61
CA SER A 115 -26.63 0.34 17.90
C SER A 115 -27.92 1.04 17.47
N SER A 116 -28.21 2.21 18.04
CA SER A 116 -29.28 3.10 17.55
C SER A 116 -28.94 3.72 16.19
N THR A 117 -27.65 3.75 15.81
CA THR A 117 -27.18 4.25 14.51
C THR A 117 -27.04 3.12 13.49
N LEU A 118 -28.17 2.54 13.05
CA LEU A 118 -28.22 1.39 12.12
C LEU A 118 -27.49 1.60 10.79
N ALA A 119 -27.30 2.85 10.37
CA ALA A 119 -26.54 3.11 9.15
C ALA A 119 -25.02 2.95 9.37
N SER A 120 -24.53 3.00 10.61
CA SER A 120 -23.11 3.01 10.98
C SER A 120 -22.75 1.88 11.95
N ASP A 121 -23.62 0.91 12.15
CA ASP A 121 -23.29 -0.28 12.91
C ASP A 121 -22.57 -1.31 12.01
N GLY A 122 -21.99 -2.33 12.64
CA GLY A 122 -21.26 -3.39 11.94
C GLY A 122 -19.76 -3.39 12.16
N LEU A 123 -19.20 -2.50 12.99
CA LEU A 123 -17.80 -2.59 13.43
C LEU A 123 -17.55 -3.98 14.02
N GLY A 124 -16.50 -4.65 13.55
CA GLY A 124 -16.16 -5.99 13.98
C GLY A 124 -15.69 -6.06 15.43
N PRO A 125 -15.59 -7.28 15.98
CA PRO A 125 -15.24 -7.51 17.37
C PRO A 125 -13.83 -7.01 17.74
N LEU A 126 -12.88 -7.13 16.81
CA LEU A 126 -11.50 -6.66 16.88
C LEU A 126 -11.24 -5.73 15.69
N TYR A 127 -10.49 -4.65 15.90
CA TYR A 127 -10.23 -3.63 14.87
C TYR A 127 -8.98 -2.79 15.21
N ASN A 128 -8.36 -2.16 14.20
CA ASN A 128 -7.30 -1.17 14.38
C ASN A 128 -7.86 0.27 14.38
N ALA A 129 -8.96 0.52 13.66
CA ALA A 129 -9.62 1.83 13.64
C ALA A 129 -11.13 1.71 13.41
N ARG A 130 -11.85 2.82 13.64
CA ARG A 130 -13.31 2.90 13.44
C ARG A 130 -13.74 3.71 12.22
N ALA A 131 -12.78 4.32 11.52
CA ALA A 131 -13.00 5.08 10.29
C ALA A 131 -11.72 5.08 9.46
N CYS A 132 -11.84 5.13 8.13
CA CYS A 132 -10.67 5.22 7.27
C CYS A 132 -9.83 6.48 7.60
N GLN A 133 -10.50 7.62 7.84
CA GLN A 133 -9.84 8.87 8.21
C GLN A 133 -9.06 8.78 9.55
N SER A 134 -9.40 7.85 10.45
CA SER A 134 -8.65 7.68 11.72
C SER A 134 -7.22 7.19 11.48
N CYS A 135 -6.98 6.42 10.42
CA CYS A 135 -5.65 6.01 10.01
C CYS A 135 -5.07 6.95 8.93
N HIS A 136 -5.89 7.31 7.95
CA HIS A 136 -5.54 8.14 6.81
C HIS A 136 -5.88 9.61 7.11
N ILE A 137 -5.11 10.20 8.01
CA ILE A 137 -5.39 11.50 8.64
C ILE A 137 -5.53 12.58 7.56
N LYS A 138 -6.76 13.10 7.40
CA LYS A 138 -7.08 14.14 6.41
C LYS A 138 -6.66 13.75 4.99
N ASP A 139 -6.95 12.49 4.62
CA ASP A 139 -6.56 11.89 3.34
C ASP A 139 -5.03 11.74 3.14
N GLY A 140 -4.27 12.11 4.17
CA GLY A 140 -2.82 12.03 4.24
C GLY A 140 -2.31 10.75 4.86
N ARG A 141 -1.00 10.73 5.07
CA ARG A 141 -0.29 9.61 5.69
C ARG A 141 -0.54 9.60 7.19
N GLY A 142 -0.69 8.41 7.76
CA GLY A 142 -0.58 8.21 9.20
C GLY A 142 0.83 8.47 9.73
N HIS A 143 1.01 8.24 11.03
CA HIS A 143 2.31 8.34 11.68
C HIS A 143 2.48 7.19 12.68
N PRO A 144 3.73 6.74 12.91
CA PRO A 144 4.00 5.85 14.04
C PRO A 144 3.78 6.61 15.37
N PRO A 145 3.55 5.90 16.48
CA PRO A 145 3.54 6.54 17.79
C PRO A 145 4.93 7.13 18.10
N SER A 146 4.97 8.26 18.81
CA SER A 146 6.22 8.94 19.19
C SER A 146 6.97 8.21 20.31
N GLY A 147 6.27 7.32 21.03
CA GLY A 147 6.79 6.50 22.12
C GLY A 147 5.74 5.51 22.62
N PRO A 148 6.06 4.73 23.66
CA PRO A 148 5.21 3.61 24.12
C PRO A 148 3.87 4.04 24.74
N ASP A 149 3.75 5.29 25.19
CA ASP A 149 2.54 5.82 25.83
C ASP A 149 1.54 6.43 24.83
N GLU A 150 1.90 6.54 23.55
CA GLU A 150 1.03 7.11 22.50
C GLU A 150 0.26 6.00 21.78
N PRO A 151 -1.09 6.13 21.61
CA PRO A 151 -1.87 5.15 20.87
C PRO A 151 -1.45 5.03 19.40
N ALA A 152 -1.29 3.79 18.93
CA ALA A 152 -0.87 3.50 17.56
C ALA A 152 -2.03 3.42 16.55
N VAL A 153 -2.95 4.38 16.52
CA VAL A 153 -4.18 4.25 15.70
C VAL A 153 -3.88 4.11 14.20
N SER A 154 -2.87 4.81 13.69
CA SER A 154 -2.55 4.81 12.25
C SER A 154 -1.41 3.87 11.85
N MET A 155 -1.04 2.95 12.76
CA MET A 155 0.03 1.99 12.57
C MET A 155 -0.29 0.64 13.20
N PHE A 156 -0.07 -0.46 12.47
CA PHE A 156 -0.27 -1.81 13.00
C PHE A 156 0.82 -2.78 12.53
N LEU A 157 0.78 -4.02 13.02
CA LEU A 157 1.66 -5.11 12.59
C LEU A 157 0.89 -6.11 11.73
N ARG A 158 1.32 -6.31 10.49
CA ARG A 158 1.00 -7.52 9.73
C ARG A 158 1.76 -8.69 10.33
N VAL A 159 1.13 -9.86 10.40
CA VAL A 159 1.75 -11.10 10.87
C VAL A 159 1.58 -12.18 9.80
N SER A 160 2.59 -13.04 9.69
CA SER A 160 2.56 -14.19 8.79
C SER A 160 3.55 -15.23 9.27
N ILE A 161 3.35 -16.49 8.91
CA ILE A 161 4.33 -17.56 9.07
C ILE A 161 4.75 -18.10 7.70
N PRO A 162 5.97 -18.63 7.55
CA PRO A 162 6.35 -19.36 6.34
C PRO A 162 5.37 -20.49 6.05
N ALA A 163 4.95 -20.63 4.79
CA ALA A 163 4.09 -21.73 4.36
C ALA A 163 4.76 -22.54 3.25
N ALA A 164 4.29 -23.77 3.08
CA ALA A 164 4.55 -24.51 1.84
C ALA A 164 3.85 -23.79 0.67
N GLY A 165 4.36 -23.97 -0.55
CA GLY A 165 3.78 -23.37 -1.75
C GLY A 165 2.27 -23.60 -1.85
N ASP A 166 1.55 -22.60 -2.37
CA ASP A 166 0.11 -22.66 -2.58
C ASP A 166 -0.18 -23.05 -4.04
N PRO A 167 -0.85 -24.20 -4.31
CA PRO A 167 -1.24 -24.58 -5.66
C PRO A 167 -2.09 -23.52 -6.38
N ALA A 168 -2.90 -22.74 -5.64
CA ALA A 168 -3.68 -21.64 -6.22
C ALA A 168 -2.80 -20.48 -6.69
N MET A 169 -1.59 -20.37 -6.15
CA MET A 169 -0.60 -19.33 -6.49
C MET A 169 0.48 -19.86 -7.44
N ALA A 170 0.35 -21.08 -7.95
CA ALA A 170 1.31 -21.69 -8.87
C ALA A 170 1.48 -20.89 -10.18
N GLU A 171 0.48 -20.06 -10.53
CA GLU A 171 0.51 -19.17 -11.69
C GLU A 171 1.35 -17.91 -11.47
N ILE A 172 1.83 -17.66 -10.24
CA ILE A 172 2.64 -16.48 -9.90
C ILE A 172 4.10 -16.91 -9.73
N ALA A 173 4.93 -16.50 -10.67
CA ALA A 173 6.37 -16.74 -10.60
C ALA A 173 6.98 -16.12 -9.34
N ASP A 174 7.92 -16.83 -8.72
CA ASP A 174 8.63 -16.42 -7.50
C ASP A 174 7.72 -16.08 -6.30
N TYR A 175 6.49 -16.62 -6.28
CA TYR A 175 5.57 -16.42 -5.17
C TYR A 175 6.15 -16.93 -3.85
N ILE A 176 6.22 -16.04 -2.85
CA ILE A 176 6.67 -16.36 -1.51
C ILE A 176 5.45 -16.73 -0.67
N ALA A 177 5.24 -18.03 -0.47
CA ALA A 177 4.11 -18.53 0.28
C ALA A 177 4.21 -18.20 1.77
N THR A 178 3.12 -17.65 2.30
CA THR A 178 2.93 -17.41 3.72
C THR A 178 1.53 -17.80 4.15
N ALA A 179 1.39 -18.19 5.41
CA ALA A 179 0.10 -18.44 6.04
C ALA A 179 -0.15 -17.40 7.15
N PRO A 180 -1.43 -17.17 7.53
CA PRO A 180 -1.74 -16.42 8.74
C PRO A 180 -1.15 -17.11 9.98
N ASP A 181 -0.92 -16.33 11.03
CA ASP A 181 -0.69 -16.89 12.36
C ASP A 181 -1.96 -17.64 12.81
N PRO A 182 -1.84 -18.85 13.39
CA PRO A 182 -3.00 -19.66 13.76
C PRO A 182 -3.83 -19.08 14.93
N VAL A 183 -3.28 -18.13 15.69
CA VAL A 183 -3.97 -17.46 16.80
C VAL A 183 -4.42 -16.04 16.43
N TYR A 184 -3.66 -15.39 15.55
CA TYR A 184 -3.76 -13.95 15.30
C TYR A 184 -4.07 -13.55 13.84
N GLY A 185 -4.33 -14.51 12.96
CA GLY A 185 -4.69 -14.19 11.57
C GLY A 185 -3.55 -13.54 10.76
N GLY A 186 -3.90 -12.63 9.86
CA GLY A 186 -2.96 -11.95 8.96
C GLY A 186 -2.48 -10.58 9.46
N GLN A 187 -3.09 -10.03 10.50
CA GLN A 187 -2.70 -8.77 11.14
C GLN A 187 -3.18 -8.68 12.58
N LEU A 188 -2.43 -7.95 13.41
CA LEU A 188 -2.75 -7.75 14.82
C LEU A 188 -3.65 -6.52 15.04
N GLN A 189 -4.67 -6.68 15.90
CA GLN A 189 -5.71 -5.69 16.22
C GLN A 189 -5.48 -5.04 17.60
N ASP A 190 -5.25 -3.71 17.62
CA ASP A 190 -4.96 -2.96 18.86
C ASP A 190 -6.21 -2.66 19.70
N PHE A 191 -7.42 -2.83 19.15
CA PHE A 191 -8.67 -2.53 19.84
C PHE A 191 -9.69 -3.66 19.72
N ALA A 192 -10.59 -3.68 20.69
CA ALA A 192 -11.72 -4.59 20.75
C ALA A 192 -12.99 -3.87 21.17
N THR A 193 -14.13 -4.47 20.82
CA THR A 193 -15.44 -4.04 21.31
C THR A 193 -15.62 -4.37 22.79
N ALA A 194 -16.64 -3.78 23.42
CA ALA A 194 -16.88 -3.96 24.86
C ALA A 194 -17.07 -5.44 25.22
N GLY A 195 -16.35 -5.90 26.25
CA GLY A 195 -16.39 -7.29 26.72
C GLY A 195 -15.38 -8.22 26.03
N GLN A 196 -14.58 -7.72 25.09
CA GLN A 196 -13.52 -8.48 24.40
C GLN A 196 -12.14 -7.90 24.70
N ALA A 197 -11.11 -8.75 24.67
CA ALA A 197 -9.73 -8.32 24.81
C ALA A 197 -9.17 -7.89 23.44
N ALA A 198 -8.34 -6.85 23.41
CA ALA A 198 -7.52 -6.57 22.23
C ALA A 198 -6.51 -7.70 22.01
N GLU A 199 -6.04 -7.85 20.78
CA GLU A 199 -5.08 -8.93 20.46
C GLU A 199 -3.70 -8.65 21.01
N TYR A 200 -3.33 -7.38 21.05
CA TYR A 200 -2.03 -6.91 21.49
C TYR A 200 -2.05 -5.41 21.80
N ARG A 201 -0.90 -4.90 22.25
CA ARG A 201 -0.53 -3.49 22.20
C ARG A 201 0.71 -3.33 21.33
N LEU A 202 0.68 -2.43 20.34
CA LEU A 202 1.90 -2.02 19.66
C LEU A 202 2.87 -1.31 20.61
N ASP A 203 4.07 -1.85 20.75
CA ASP A 203 5.16 -1.24 21.49
C ASP A 203 6.27 -0.82 20.52
N VAL A 204 6.66 0.45 20.59
CA VAL A 204 7.68 1.05 19.72
C VAL A 204 8.72 1.79 20.55
N THR A 205 9.97 1.38 20.42
CA THR A 205 11.12 2.09 20.99
C THR A 205 11.99 2.66 19.89
N TYR A 206 12.67 3.77 20.15
CA TYR A 206 13.53 4.43 19.18
C TYR A 206 14.92 4.65 19.76
N ASP A 207 15.93 4.19 19.01
CA ASP A 207 17.31 4.60 19.23
C ASP A 207 17.62 5.79 18.32
N GLU A 208 18.08 6.90 18.88
CA GLU A 208 18.51 8.07 18.10
C GLU A 208 20.00 7.96 17.73
N THR A 209 20.32 8.30 16.49
CA THR A 209 21.71 8.40 16.02
C THR A 209 21.88 9.73 15.29
N THR A 210 22.88 10.51 15.71
CA THR A 210 23.26 11.74 15.02
C THR A 210 24.05 11.40 13.77
N VAL A 211 23.69 12.05 12.66
CA VAL A 211 24.43 12.00 11.40
C VAL A 211 24.86 13.41 11.02
N GLU A 212 26.13 13.53 10.62
CA GLU A 212 26.69 14.76 10.08
C GLU A 212 26.18 14.96 8.65
N LEU A 213 25.81 16.19 8.33
CA LEU A 213 25.42 16.66 7.00
C LEU A 213 26.53 17.55 6.44
N SER A 214 26.33 18.07 5.23
CA SER A 214 27.22 19.08 4.64
C SER A 214 27.28 20.34 5.52
N GLU A 215 28.37 21.09 5.40
CA GLU A 215 28.51 22.41 6.04
C GLU A 215 28.48 22.39 7.58
N GLY A 216 28.72 21.22 8.20
CA GLY A 216 28.76 21.06 9.66
C GLY A 216 27.38 20.99 10.32
N GLU A 217 26.31 20.86 9.55
CA GLU A 217 24.98 20.59 10.08
C GLU A 217 24.85 19.15 10.58
N THR A 218 23.89 18.90 11.47
CA THR A 218 23.58 17.54 11.94
C THR A 218 22.10 17.23 11.86
N ALA A 219 21.78 15.97 11.60
CA ALA A 219 20.42 15.43 11.70
C ALA A 219 20.38 14.28 12.71
N ARG A 220 19.22 14.07 13.32
CA ARG A 220 18.98 12.90 14.19
C ARG A 220 18.10 11.90 13.45
N LEU A 221 18.61 10.70 13.24
CA LEU A 221 17.87 9.58 12.69
C LEU A 221 17.33 8.71 13.82
N ARG A 222 16.09 8.23 13.68
CA ARG A 222 15.48 7.28 14.60
C ARG A 222 15.53 5.88 14.01
N ARG A 223 16.04 4.93 14.78
CA ARG A 223 15.94 3.49 14.50
C ARG A 223 14.84 2.90 15.36
N PRO A 224 13.68 2.55 14.79
CA PRO A 224 12.59 1.93 15.54
C PRO A 224 12.85 0.45 15.81
N THR A 225 12.43 -0.01 16.98
CA THR A 225 12.22 -1.42 17.30
C THR A 225 10.72 -1.62 17.60
N TYR A 226 10.10 -2.58 16.94
CA TYR A 226 8.68 -2.88 17.07
C TYR A 226 8.49 -4.19 17.82
N ARG A 227 7.54 -4.22 18.75
CA ARG A 227 7.17 -5.43 19.49
C ARG A 227 5.65 -5.54 19.60
N ALA A 228 5.13 -6.75 19.48
CA ALA A 228 3.77 -7.06 19.87
C ALA A 228 3.74 -7.33 21.39
N ALA A 229 3.36 -6.33 22.19
CA ALA A 229 3.28 -6.46 23.64
C ALA A 229 1.89 -6.94 24.06
N GLU A 230 1.78 -7.53 25.26
CA GLU A 230 0.50 -7.86 25.91
C GLU A 230 -0.47 -8.65 25.02
N LEU A 231 0.07 -9.69 24.39
CA LEU A 231 -0.68 -10.64 23.58
C LEU A 231 -1.88 -11.22 24.37
N GLY A 232 -3.09 -10.95 23.88
CA GLY A 232 -4.35 -11.26 24.58
C GLY A 232 -4.84 -12.71 24.47
N TYR A 233 -4.33 -13.47 23.49
CA TYR A 233 -4.87 -14.79 23.11
C TYR A 233 -3.82 -15.91 23.17
N GLY A 234 -2.64 -15.64 23.72
CA GLY A 234 -1.54 -16.60 23.83
C GLY A 234 -0.28 -16.15 23.09
N PRO A 235 0.76 -16.99 23.04
CA PRO A 235 1.97 -16.64 22.30
C PRO A 235 1.71 -16.65 20.78
N LEU A 236 2.40 -15.77 20.04
CA LEU A 236 2.53 -15.87 18.59
C LEU A 236 3.18 -17.21 18.20
N HIS A 237 2.93 -17.66 16.98
CA HIS A 237 3.64 -18.81 16.43
C HIS A 237 5.16 -18.58 16.47
N PRO A 238 5.99 -19.61 16.77
CA PRO A 238 7.45 -19.45 16.87
C PRO A 238 8.11 -18.85 15.61
N ASP A 239 7.53 -19.12 14.43
CA ASP A 239 8.00 -18.62 13.14
C ASP A 239 7.26 -17.35 12.67
N ALA A 240 6.54 -16.66 13.56
CA ALA A 240 5.82 -15.44 13.22
C ALA A 240 6.79 -14.34 12.74
N MET A 241 6.47 -13.79 11.57
CA MET A 241 7.16 -12.67 10.94
C MET A 241 6.29 -11.42 11.04
N LEU A 242 6.81 -10.37 11.66
CA LEU A 242 6.10 -9.11 11.86
C LEU A 242 6.51 -8.07 10.81
N SER A 243 5.53 -7.38 10.22
CA SER A 243 5.75 -6.29 9.27
C SER A 243 5.00 -5.03 9.71
N PRO A 244 5.69 -4.00 10.23
CA PRO A 244 5.07 -2.74 10.61
C PRO A 244 4.48 -2.00 9.41
N ARG A 245 3.26 -1.47 9.54
CA ARG A 245 2.54 -0.74 8.49
C ARG A 245 1.93 0.54 9.04
N VAL A 246 2.33 1.67 8.47
CA VAL A 246 1.68 2.99 8.70
C VAL A 246 0.71 3.25 7.56
N ALA A 247 -0.47 3.80 7.82
CA ALA A 247 -1.41 4.11 6.76
C ALA A 247 -0.81 5.07 5.68
N PRO A 248 -0.86 4.71 4.38
CA PRO A 248 -0.37 5.57 3.31
C PRO A 248 -1.30 6.76 3.05
N GLN A 249 -0.84 7.75 2.29
CA GLN A 249 -1.71 8.82 1.79
C GLN A 249 -2.69 8.32 0.72
N MET A 250 -3.86 8.97 0.60
CA MET A 250 -4.93 8.57 -0.31
C MET A 250 -4.94 9.31 -1.66
N ILE A 251 -4.18 10.40 -1.76
CA ILE A 251 -4.13 11.21 -2.97
C ILE A 251 -3.59 10.42 -4.17
N GLY A 252 -4.27 10.53 -5.31
CA GLY A 252 -3.80 10.00 -6.58
C GLY A 252 -3.96 8.50 -6.80
N LEU A 253 -4.52 7.74 -5.85
CA LEU A 253 -4.67 6.28 -6.00
C LEU A 253 -5.47 5.90 -7.25
N GLY A 254 -6.56 6.63 -7.57
CA GLY A 254 -7.34 6.40 -8.78
C GLY A 254 -6.56 6.70 -10.08
N LEU A 255 -5.60 7.63 -10.04
CA LEU A 255 -4.71 7.90 -11.18
C LEU A 255 -3.71 6.76 -11.36
N ILE A 256 -3.22 6.18 -10.26
CA ILE A 256 -2.34 4.99 -10.28
C ILE A 256 -3.11 3.77 -10.80
N GLU A 257 -4.34 3.55 -10.35
CA GLU A 257 -5.19 2.46 -10.86
C GLU A 257 -5.39 2.57 -12.36
N ALA A 258 -5.61 3.78 -12.87
CA ALA A 258 -5.83 4.03 -14.29
C ALA A 258 -4.60 3.79 -15.19
N ILE A 259 -3.43 3.48 -14.63
CA ILE A 259 -2.24 3.13 -15.42
C ILE A 259 -2.37 1.67 -15.90
N PRO A 260 -2.37 1.43 -17.23
CA PRO A 260 -2.39 0.07 -17.78
C PRO A 260 -1.24 -0.78 -17.22
N ALA A 261 -1.53 -2.05 -16.89
CA ALA A 261 -0.52 -2.99 -16.43
C ALA A 261 0.65 -3.08 -17.41
N ALA A 262 0.36 -3.09 -18.71
CA ALA A 262 1.39 -3.09 -19.76
C ALA A 262 2.35 -1.90 -19.68
N ASP A 263 1.88 -0.70 -19.34
CA ASP A 263 2.73 0.50 -19.21
C ASP A 263 3.69 0.38 -18.01
N ILE A 264 3.28 -0.32 -16.94
CA ILE A 264 4.13 -0.59 -15.77
C ILE A 264 5.10 -1.74 -16.05
N LEU A 265 4.62 -2.83 -16.65
CA LEU A 265 5.43 -4.00 -17.00
C LEU A 265 6.50 -3.68 -18.04
N ALA A 266 6.23 -2.76 -18.97
CA ALA A 266 7.23 -2.28 -19.93
C ALA A 266 8.43 -1.58 -19.28
N LYS A 267 8.31 -1.14 -18.02
CA LYS A 267 9.39 -0.55 -17.22
C LYS A 267 10.05 -1.54 -16.26
N ALA A 268 9.71 -2.82 -16.34
CA ALA A 268 10.36 -3.85 -15.54
C ALA A 268 11.80 -4.06 -16.05
N ASP A 269 12.77 -3.87 -15.15
CA ASP A 269 14.17 -4.14 -15.42
C ASP A 269 14.79 -4.98 -14.30
N PRO A 270 14.38 -6.25 -14.14
CA PRO A 270 14.83 -7.10 -13.03
C PRO A 270 16.34 -7.36 -13.00
N GLU A 271 17.02 -7.16 -14.13
CA GLU A 271 18.45 -7.47 -14.34
C GLU A 271 19.29 -6.20 -14.57
N ASP A 272 18.73 -5.00 -14.37
CA ASP A 272 19.44 -3.71 -14.52
C ASP A 272 20.17 -3.63 -15.88
N ARG A 273 19.42 -3.86 -16.96
CA ARG A 273 19.95 -3.95 -18.33
C ARG A 273 20.45 -2.61 -18.84
N ASP A 274 19.93 -1.50 -18.33
CA ASP A 274 20.40 -0.15 -18.68
C ASP A 274 21.58 0.34 -17.81
N GLY A 275 21.88 -0.36 -16.72
CA GLY A 275 23.03 -0.11 -15.86
C GLY A 275 22.90 1.16 -15.02
N ASP A 276 21.67 1.62 -14.76
CA ASP A 276 21.40 2.77 -13.89
C ASP A 276 21.45 2.42 -12.39
N GLY A 277 21.53 1.13 -12.06
CA GLY A 277 21.59 0.59 -10.71
C GLY A 277 20.22 0.24 -10.10
N ILE A 278 19.14 0.25 -10.89
CA ILE A 278 17.77 0.00 -10.46
C ILE A 278 17.24 -1.31 -11.06
N SER A 279 17.13 -2.34 -10.23
CA SER A 279 16.55 -3.63 -10.63
C SER A 279 15.03 -3.71 -10.37
N GLY A 280 14.23 -2.99 -11.16
CA GLY A 280 12.79 -2.88 -10.97
C GLY A 280 12.03 -4.19 -11.20
N ARG A 281 11.30 -4.68 -10.18
CA ARG A 281 10.49 -5.91 -10.22
C ARG A 281 9.02 -5.60 -9.88
N PRO A 282 8.09 -5.72 -10.84
CA PRO A 282 6.65 -5.63 -10.56
C PRO A 282 6.22 -6.74 -9.60
N ASN A 283 5.33 -6.43 -8.66
CA ASN A 283 4.73 -7.45 -7.79
C ASN A 283 3.46 -8.00 -8.43
N ILE A 284 3.35 -9.31 -8.56
CA ILE A 284 2.17 -9.99 -9.09
C ILE A 284 1.41 -10.62 -7.92
N VAL A 285 0.10 -10.40 -7.88
CA VAL A 285 -0.76 -10.81 -6.78
C VAL A 285 -2.01 -11.49 -7.29
N TRP A 286 -2.60 -12.35 -6.48
CA TRP A 286 -3.90 -12.94 -6.81
C TRP A 286 -5.03 -11.93 -6.58
N SER A 287 -5.86 -11.73 -7.59
CA SER A 287 -7.11 -10.99 -7.43
C SER A 287 -8.19 -11.89 -6.88
N ALA A 288 -8.68 -11.60 -5.69
CA ALA A 288 -9.87 -12.26 -5.14
C ALA A 288 -11.13 -11.89 -5.95
N GLU A 289 -11.13 -10.72 -6.57
CA GLU A 289 -12.27 -10.20 -7.34
C GLU A 289 -12.42 -10.89 -8.69
N TYR A 290 -11.31 -11.11 -9.39
CA TYR A 290 -11.30 -11.67 -10.74
C TYR A 290 -10.81 -13.12 -10.80
N ALA A 291 -10.39 -13.69 -9.66
CA ALA A 291 -9.85 -15.05 -9.53
C ALA A 291 -8.73 -15.34 -10.55
N MET A 292 -7.77 -14.41 -10.65
CA MET A 292 -6.63 -14.50 -11.55
C MET A 292 -5.43 -13.70 -11.04
N PRO A 293 -4.20 -14.00 -11.48
CA PRO A 293 -3.04 -13.16 -11.26
C PRO A 293 -3.21 -11.79 -11.90
N MET A 294 -2.87 -10.74 -11.15
CA MET A 294 -2.93 -9.35 -11.60
C MET A 294 -1.73 -8.58 -11.07
N LEU A 295 -1.40 -7.46 -11.74
CA LEU A 295 -0.40 -6.52 -11.24
C LEU A 295 -0.84 -5.93 -9.89
N GLY A 296 -0.02 -6.11 -8.88
CA GLY A 296 -0.17 -5.46 -7.58
C GLY A 296 0.19 -3.97 -7.66
N ARG A 297 -0.62 -3.12 -7.04
CA ARG A 297 -0.48 -1.65 -7.10
C ARG A 297 -0.56 -0.97 -5.74
N PHE A 298 -1.38 -1.51 -4.83
CA PHE A 298 -1.77 -0.81 -3.62
C PHE A 298 -1.18 -1.40 -2.34
N GLY A 299 -0.99 -0.54 -1.35
CA GLY A 299 -0.31 -0.83 -0.08
C GLY A 299 1.23 -0.82 -0.22
N HIS A 300 1.93 -0.87 0.92
CA HIS A 300 3.41 -0.73 0.98
C HIS A 300 4.22 -1.78 0.22
N LYS A 301 3.60 -2.90 -0.14
CA LYS A 301 4.24 -3.99 -0.89
C LYS A 301 3.49 -4.28 -2.19
N ALA A 302 2.68 -3.35 -2.69
CA ALA A 302 1.84 -3.56 -3.87
C ALA A 302 1.04 -4.88 -3.77
N GLY A 303 0.40 -5.11 -2.62
CA GLY A 303 -0.25 -6.37 -2.26
C GLY A 303 -1.69 -6.51 -2.77
N ALA A 304 -2.29 -5.42 -3.25
CA ALA A 304 -3.64 -5.42 -3.81
C ALA A 304 -3.64 -4.90 -5.25
N PRO A 305 -4.41 -5.53 -6.16
CA PRO A 305 -4.40 -5.18 -7.58
C PRO A 305 -5.32 -4.00 -7.92
N THR A 306 -6.42 -3.83 -7.18
CA THR A 306 -7.45 -2.79 -7.41
C THR A 306 -7.71 -2.00 -6.13
N ILE A 307 -8.19 -0.77 -6.28
CA ILE A 307 -8.67 0.06 -5.15
C ILE A 307 -9.84 -0.64 -4.48
N ARG A 308 -10.73 -1.26 -5.26
CA ARG A 308 -11.87 -2.02 -4.73
C ARG A 308 -11.43 -3.13 -3.79
N GLN A 309 -10.45 -3.96 -4.19
CA GLN A 309 -9.92 -5.03 -3.33
C GLN A 309 -9.16 -4.46 -2.14
N GLN A 310 -8.38 -3.38 -2.31
CA GLN A 310 -7.68 -2.72 -1.20
C GLN A 310 -8.66 -2.16 -0.15
N SER A 311 -9.74 -1.50 -0.58
CA SER A 311 -10.76 -0.97 0.31
C SER A 311 -11.53 -2.09 1.01
N ALA A 312 -11.92 -3.14 0.29
CA ALA A 312 -12.62 -4.29 0.87
C ALA A 312 -11.74 -5.03 1.90
N ALA A 313 -10.44 -5.18 1.62
CA ALA A 313 -9.49 -5.78 2.55
C ALA A 313 -9.29 -4.91 3.80
N ALA A 314 -9.29 -3.58 3.67
CA ALA A 314 -9.22 -2.66 4.79
C ALA A 314 -10.51 -2.68 5.65
N PHE A 315 -11.69 -2.78 5.04
CA PHE A 315 -12.94 -3.00 5.79
C PHE A 315 -12.86 -4.27 6.65
N SER A 316 -12.43 -5.39 6.05
CA SER A 316 -12.36 -6.68 6.72
C SER A 316 -11.24 -6.73 7.76
N GLY A 317 -10.02 -6.34 7.40
CA GLY A 317 -8.85 -6.43 8.26
C GLY A 317 -8.82 -5.34 9.32
N ASP A 318 -8.99 -4.07 8.93
CA ASP A 318 -8.71 -2.95 9.84
C ASP A 318 -9.92 -2.55 10.70
N MET A 319 -11.13 -2.87 10.26
CA MET A 319 -12.39 -2.51 10.93
C MET A 319 -13.29 -3.71 11.28
N GLY A 320 -12.93 -4.91 10.83
CA GLY A 320 -13.71 -6.13 11.05
C GLY A 320 -15.09 -6.14 10.37
N ILE A 321 -15.28 -5.35 9.31
CA ILE A 321 -16.53 -5.20 8.57
C ILE A 321 -16.51 -6.09 7.32
N ALA A 322 -17.52 -6.95 7.18
CA ALA A 322 -17.69 -7.77 6.00
C ALA A 322 -18.07 -6.94 4.76
N THR A 323 -17.62 -7.42 3.60
CA THR A 323 -17.98 -6.88 2.29
C THR A 323 -18.33 -8.03 1.35
N PRO A 324 -18.95 -7.77 0.17
CA PRO A 324 -19.18 -8.83 -0.81
C PRO A 324 -17.91 -9.59 -1.25
N LEU A 325 -16.74 -8.95 -1.17
CA LEU A 325 -15.46 -9.57 -1.53
C LEU A 325 -14.82 -10.33 -0.36
N PHE A 326 -15.01 -9.85 0.87
CA PHE A 326 -14.55 -10.49 2.10
C PHE A 326 -15.75 -10.65 3.06
N PRO A 327 -16.52 -11.74 2.94
CA PRO A 327 -17.84 -11.86 3.57
C PRO A 327 -17.81 -12.30 5.05
N ALA A 328 -16.63 -12.59 5.61
CA ALA A 328 -16.49 -13.01 7.00
C ALA A 328 -16.94 -11.88 7.95
N LEU A 329 -18.00 -12.14 8.73
CA LEU A 329 -18.60 -11.16 9.65
C LEU A 329 -17.72 -10.83 10.86
N TRP A 330 -16.61 -11.54 11.01
CA TRP A 330 -15.64 -11.38 12.09
C TRP A 330 -14.30 -10.84 11.58
N GLY A 331 -14.21 -10.36 10.34
CA GLY A 331 -12.99 -9.78 9.79
C GLY A 331 -11.83 -10.77 9.76
N ASP A 332 -10.68 -10.36 10.32
CA ASP A 332 -9.45 -11.18 10.43
C ASP A 332 -9.35 -11.95 11.75
N CYS A 333 -10.41 -11.99 12.57
CA CYS A 333 -10.40 -12.76 13.82
C CYS A 333 -10.32 -14.27 13.51
N THR A 334 -9.42 -14.98 14.19
CA THR A 334 -9.23 -16.44 14.06
C THR A 334 -9.63 -17.21 15.30
#